data_AF-A0A182EJN5-F1
#
_entry.id   AF-A0A182EJN5-F1
#
_cell.length_a   1.000
_cell.length_b   1.000
_cell.length_c   1.000
_cell.angle_alpha   90.00
_cell.angle_beta   90.00
_cell.angle_gamma   90.00
#
_symmetry.space_group_name_H-M   'P 1'
#
loop_
_entity.id
_entity.type
_entity.pdbx_description
1 polymer ?
#
loop_
_entity_poly.entity_id
_entity_poly.type
_entity_poly.pdbx_seq_one_letter_code
_entity_poly.pdbx_strand_id
1 'polypeptide(L)'
;MSWWWSSAKETTPKHYAQVFKERSTRDAFVLDPVKMTVSPDGKYVFIIGSRKIMVISEHSPMEWITSFKVDVFDLCLEGRRTLLLNDLFDFGDYFVHVYALNRNTLILLDYNHRQTTLRQRIIK
;
A
#
# COMPACT_ATOMS: atom_id res chain seq x y z
N MET A 1 -24.56 -3.23 -47.05
CA MET A 1 -24.41 -4.30 -46.04
C MET A 1 -23.28 -3.90 -45.10
N SER A 2 -23.62 -3.46 -43.89
CA SER A 2 -22.66 -2.97 -42.89
C SER A 2 -22.05 -4.15 -42.13
N TRP A 3 -20.73 -4.32 -42.23
CA TRP A 3 -19.96 -5.19 -41.35
C TRP A 3 -19.74 -4.49 -40.01
N TRP A 4 -20.27 -5.07 -38.94
CA TRP A 4 -19.99 -4.64 -37.57
C TRP A 4 -18.98 -5.61 -36.95
N TRP A 5 -17.81 -5.08 -36.63
CA TRP A 5 -16.82 -5.74 -35.79
C TRP A 5 -17.29 -5.63 -34.35
N SER A 6 -17.78 -6.70 -33.75
CA SER A 6 -17.86 -6.79 -32.29
C SER A 6 -16.59 -7.45 -31.77
N SER A 7 -15.60 -6.64 -31.40
CA SER A 7 -14.56 -7.08 -30.48
C SER A 7 -15.25 -7.36 -29.15
N ALA A 8 -15.58 -8.63 -28.90
CA ALA A 8 -16.06 -9.07 -27.61
C ALA A 8 -14.96 -8.76 -26.60
N LYS A 9 -15.16 -7.72 -25.78
CA LYS A 9 -14.30 -7.46 -24.63
C LYS A 9 -14.39 -8.67 -23.72
N GLU A 10 -13.36 -9.49 -23.78
CA GLU A 10 -13.17 -10.62 -22.88
C GLU A 10 -12.97 -10.06 -21.46
N THR A 11 -14.08 -9.90 -20.73
CA THR A 11 -14.09 -9.50 -19.32
C THR A 11 -13.69 -10.70 -18.48
N THR A 12 -12.42 -11.05 -18.50
CA THR A 12 -11.88 -11.94 -17.48
C THR A 12 -11.98 -11.23 -16.12
N PRO A 13 -12.72 -11.78 -15.14
CA PRO A 13 -12.78 -11.18 -13.81
C PRO A 13 -11.38 -11.25 -13.18
N LYS A 14 -10.76 -10.08 -12.97
CA LYS A 14 -9.46 -9.98 -12.31
C LYS A 14 -9.60 -10.39 -10.84
N HIS A 15 -9.13 -11.58 -10.48
CA HIS A 15 -9.25 -12.16 -9.13
C HIS A 15 -8.19 -11.70 -8.11
N TYR A 16 -7.54 -10.55 -8.31
CA TYR A 16 -6.40 -10.14 -7.47
C TYR A 16 -6.75 -9.62 -6.07
N ALA A 17 -8.02 -9.60 -5.67
CA ALA A 17 -8.44 -9.04 -4.37
C ALA A 17 -9.44 -9.90 -3.56
N GLN A 18 -9.77 -11.12 -4.00
CA GLN A 18 -10.77 -11.94 -3.29
C GLN A 18 -10.22 -12.54 -1.98
N VAL A 19 -8.88 -12.63 -1.83
CA VAL A 19 -8.21 -13.21 -0.66
C VAL A 19 -8.44 -12.43 0.64
N PHE A 20 -8.73 -11.12 0.57
CA PHE A 20 -8.88 -10.28 1.77
C PHE A 20 -10.31 -10.12 2.27
N LYS A 21 -11.32 -10.34 1.40
CA LYS A 21 -12.73 -10.14 1.78
C LYS A 21 -13.24 -11.22 2.75
N GLU A 22 -12.53 -12.35 2.85
CA GLU A 22 -12.99 -13.55 3.55
C GLU A 22 -12.59 -13.60 5.05
N ARG A 23 -11.82 -12.64 5.58
CA ARG A 23 -11.22 -12.77 6.93
C ARG A 23 -11.81 -11.91 8.05
N SER A 24 -12.80 -11.06 7.81
CA SER A 24 -13.43 -10.34 8.94
C SER A 24 -14.90 -10.04 8.72
N THR A 25 -15.74 -10.62 9.56
CA THR A 25 -17.15 -10.22 9.78
C THR A 25 -17.28 -9.15 10.88
N ARG A 26 -16.17 -8.68 11.46
CA ARG A 26 -16.12 -7.53 12.37
C ARG A 26 -15.70 -6.28 11.62
N ASP A 27 -16.16 -5.12 12.09
CA ASP A 27 -15.57 -3.78 11.85
C ASP A 27 -14.14 -3.70 12.44
N ALA A 28 -13.31 -4.69 12.13
CA ALA A 28 -11.92 -4.74 12.52
C ALA A 28 -11.15 -3.95 11.47
N PHE A 29 -10.51 -2.87 11.90
CA PHE A 29 -9.43 -2.25 11.17
C PHE A 29 -8.53 -3.38 10.66
N VAL A 30 -8.48 -3.53 9.33
CA VAL A 30 -7.57 -4.47 8.68
C VAL A 30 -6.20 -4.10 9.21
N LEU A 31 -5.63 -4.95 10.08
CA LEU A 31 -4.22 -4.87 10.40
C LEU A 31 -3.52 -5.16 9.09
N ASP A 32 -3.07 -4.10 8.40
CA ASP A 32 -2.32 -4.26 7.17
C ASP A 32 -1.20 -5.25 7.44
N PRO A 33 -1.09 -6.34 6.64
CA PRO A 33 -0.06 -7.33 6.86
C PRO A 33 1.29 -6.63 6.80
N VAL A 34 2.19 -6.99 7.72
CA VAL A 34 3.57 -6.50 7.69
C VAL A 34 4.13 -6.74 6.28
N LYS A 35 4.61 -5.67 5.63
CA LYS A 35 5.24 -5.75 4.31
C LYS A 35 6.75 -5.69 4.49
N MET A 36 7.46 -6.40 3.62
CA MET A 36 8.92 -6.38 3.59
C MET A 36 9.40 -6.21 2.16
N THR A 37 10.49 -5.45 1.98
CA THR A 37 11.22 -5.37 0.71
C THR A 37 12.71 -5.26 0.98
N VAL A 38 13.52 -5.69 0.01
CA VAL A 38 14.97 -5.57 0.05
C VAL A 38 15.43 -4.60 -1.04
N SER A 39 16.45 -3.79 -0.77
CA SER A 39 17.07 -2.94 -1.79
C SER A 39 17.70 -3.79 -2.91
N PRO A 40 17.83 -3.25 -4.14
CA PRO A 40 18.38 -4.03 -5.27
C PRO A 40 19.81 -4.53 -5.06
N ASP A 41 20.61 -3.84 -4.24
CA ASP A 41 21.96 -4.25 -3.88
C ASP A 41 22.02 -5.31 -2.77
N GLY A 42 20.86 -5.73 -2.23
CA GLY A 42 20.74 -6.74 -1.18
C GLY A 42 21.18 -6.26 0.21
N LYS A 43 21.56 -4.99 0.38
CA LYS A 43 22.17 -4.50 1.63
C LYS A 43 21.16 -4.00 2.66
N TYR A 44 19.99 -3.53 2.22
CA TYR A 44 19.01 -2.89 3.09
C TYR A 44 17.69 -3.65 3.06
N VAL A 45 17.19 -4.04 4.23
CA VAL A 45 15.86 -4.65 4.39
C VAL A 45 14.94 -3.64 5.06
N PHE A 46 13.79 -3.39 4.43
CA PHE A 46 12.76 -2.51 4.94
C PHE A 46 11.57 -3.35 5.39
N ILE A 47 11.19 -3.21 6.66
CA ILE A 47 10.03 -3.85 7.25
C ILE A 47 9.03 -2.76 7.60
N ILE A 48 7.90 -2.74 6.91
CA ILE A 48 6.82 -1.78 7.12
C ILE A 48 5.74 -2.46 7.95
N GLY A 49 5.52 -1.93 9.14
CA GLY A 49 4.50 -2.42 10.06
C GLY A 49 3.69 -1.30 10.69
N SER A 50 2.62 -1.69 11.37
CA SER A 50 1.80 -0.84 12.23
C SER A 50 1.30 0.43 11.54
N ARG A 51 0.18 0.31 10.82
CA ARG A 51 -0.56 1.46 10.32
C ARG A 51 -1.10 2.28 11.49
N LYS A 52 -0.83 3.58 11.50
CA LYS A 52 -1.48 4.56 12.36
C LYS A 52 -2.45 5.38 11.53
N ILE A 53 -3.68 5.52 11.99
CA ILE A 53 -4.71 6.35 11.36
C ILE A 53 -5.05 7.46 12.34
N MET A 54 -5.04 8.70 11.87
CA MET A 54 -5.46 9.88 12.63
C MET A 54 -6.60 10.55 11.87
N VAL A 55 -7.77 10.66 12.51
CA VAL A 55 -8.91 11.40 11.98
C VAL A 55 -8.65 12.89 12.18
N ILE A 56 -8.82 13.68 11.12
CA ILE A 56 -8.53 15.13 11.13
C ILE A 56 -9.82 15.93 10.97
N SER A 57 -10.81 15.36 10.29
CA SER A 57 -12.15 15.93 10.19
C SER A 57 -13.20 14.83 10.19
N GLU A 58 -14.21 14.99 11.04
CA GLU A 58 -15.40 14.12 11.08
C GLU A 58 -16.54 14.65 10.20
N HIS A 59 -16.36 15.79 9.53
CA HIS A 59 -17.33 16.32 8.57
C HIS A 59 -17.47 15.34 7.40
N SER A 60 -18.60 15.34 6.70
CA SER A 60 -18.76 14.52 5.49
C SER A 60 -18.14 15.24 4.28
N PRO A 61 -17.10 14.68 3.62
CA PRO A 61 -16.52 13.36 3.83
C PRO A 61 -15.44 13.33 4.93
N MET A 62 -15.45 12.25 5.73
CA MET A 62 -14.49 12.06 6.82
C MET A 62 -13.06 12.05 6.28
N GLU A 63 -12.18 12.83 6.91
CA GLU A 63 -10.77 12.96 6.51
C GLU A 63 -9.86 12.34 7.56
N TRP A 64 -8.88 11.57 7.08
CA TRP A 64 -7.86 10.98 7.92
C TRP A 64 -6.49 11.03 7.25
N ILE A 65 -5.44 11.04 8.07
CA ILE A 65 -4.08 10.79 7.66
C ILE A 65 -3.70 9.37 8.06
N THR A 66 -3.00 8.69 7.16
CA THR A 66 -2.35 7.42 7.46
C THR A 66 -0.85 7.63 7.67
N SER A 67 -0.26 6.88 8.58
CA SER A 67 1.18 6.84 8.80
C SER A 67 1.66 5.42 9.04
N PHE A 68 2.93 5.14 8.76
CA PHE A 68 3.55 3.83 8.99
C PHE A 68 4.90 3.98 9.70
N LYS A 69 5.22 3.00 10.53
CA LYS A 69 6.59 2.80 11.03
C LYS A 69 7.32 1.83 10.11
N VAL A 70 8.52 2.21 9.71
CA VAL A 70 9.40 1.38 8.88
C VAL A 70 10.68 1.12 9.64
N ASP A 71 11.02 -0.13 9.85
CA ASP A 71 12.34 -0.51 10.34
C ASP A 71 13.24 -0.84 9.15
N VAL A 72 14.42 -0.24 9.12
CA VAL A 72 15.43 -0.44 8.08
C VAL A 72 16.65 -1.08 8.71
N PHE A 73 17.02 -2.24 8.19
CA PHE A 73 18.18 -3.01 8.58
C PHE A 73 19.27 -2.86 7.51
N ASP A 74 20.44 -2.39 7.90
CA ASP A 74 21.67 -2.50 7.11
C ASP A 74 22.31 -3.85 7.42
N LEU A 75 22.22 -4.79 6.48
CA LEU A 75 22.70 -6.15 6.65
C LEU A 75 24.23 -6.24 6.66
N CYS A 76 24.93 -5.23 6.15
CA CYS A 76 26.40 -5.23 6.12
C CYS A 76 26.99 -4.66 7.41
N LEU A 77 26.33 -3.67 8.00
CA LEU A 77 26.78 -3.00 9.23
C LEU A 77 26.06 -3.49 10.49
N GLU A 78 25.14 -4.45 10.33
CA GLU A 78 24.24 -4.93 11.39
C GLU A 78 23.47 -3.79 12.09
N GLY A 79 23.26 -2.70 11.36
CA GLY A 79 22.64 -1.48 11.86
C GLY A 79 21.13 -1.52 11.71
N ARG A 80 20.40 -0.97 12.68
CA ARG A 80 18.96 -0.74 12.58
C ARG A 80 18.65 0.73 12.74
N ARG A 81 17.80 1.27 11.85
CA ARG A 81 17.17 2.59 12.01
C ARG A 81 15.67 2.49 11.77
N THR A 82 14.91 3.39 12.36
CA THR A 82 13.47 3.51 12.12
C THR A 82 13.20 4.76 11.28
N LEU A 83 12.38 4.62 10.25
CA LEU A 83 11.78 5.71 9.47
C LEU A 83 10.28 5.81 9.80
N LEU A 84 9.76 7.03 9.80
CA LEU A 84 8.33 7.30 9.94
C LEU A 84 7.81 7.81 8.59
N LEU A 85 6.84 7.09 8.03
CA LEU A 85 6.09 7.56 6.86
C LEU A 85 4.87 8.29 7.38
N ASN A 86 4.98 9.59 7.54
CA ASN A 86 3.90 10.42 8.04
C ASN A 86 3.05 10.99 6.89
N ASP A 87 1.88 11.52 7.24
CA ASP A 87 1.10 12.40 6.38
C ASP A 87 0.78 11.82 5.00
N LEU A 88 0.52 10.51 4.93
CA LEU A 88 -0.01 9.86 3.74
C LEU A 88 -1.49 10.23 3.60
N PHE A 89 -1.73 11.46 3.15
CA PHE A 89 -3.06 11.98 2.86
C PHE A 89 -3.73 11.13 1.79
N ASP A 90 -5.02 10.86 1.99
CA ASP A 90 -5.85 10.06 1.08
C ASP A 90 -5.21 8.70 0.75
N PHE A 91 -4.49 8.11 1.73
CA PHE A 91 -4.02 6.74 1.61
C PHE A 91 -5.21 5.80 1.56
N GLY A 92 -5.21 4.93 0.56
CA GLY A 92 -6.32 4.03 0.28
C GLY A 92 -6.66 3.06 1.42
N ASP A 93 -7.76 2.36 1.22
CA ASP A 93 -8.22 1.33 2.15
C ASP A 93 -7.22 0.17 2.23
N TYR A 94 -6.51 -0.12 1.13
CA TYR A 94 -5.61 -1.27 1.02
C TYR A 94 -4.16 -0.88 0.76
N PHE A 95 -3.26 -1.32 1.63
CA PHE A 95 -1.83 -1.31 1.35
C PHE A 95 -1.44 -2.51 0.46
N VAL A 96 -1.33 -2.27 -0.85
CA VAL A 96 -1.14 -3.30 -1.87
C VAL A 96 0.28 -3.89 -1.79
N HIS A 97 1.31 -3.07 -2.00
CA HIS A 97 2.68 -3.56 -2.10
C HIS A 97 3.73 -2.46 -1.85
N VAL A 98 4.96 -2.87 -1.58
CA VAL A 98 6.12 -1.97 -1.45
C VAL A 98 7.33 -2.54 -2.16
N TYR A 99 8.13 -1.66 -2.76
CA TYR A 99 9.42 -2.01 -3.34
C TYR A 99 10.49 -0.97 -2.97
N ALA A 100 11.71 -1.42 -2.75
CA ALA A 100 12.86 -0.54 -2.52
C ALA A 100 13.61 -0.30 -3.82
N LEU A 101 13.88 0.97 -4.14
CA LEU A 101 14.72 1.34 -5.29
C LEU A 101 16.18 1.44 -4.92
N ASN A 102 16.49 1.82 -3.68
CA ASN A 102 17.84 1.93 -3.14
C ASN A 102 17.78 1.96 -1.59
N ARG A 103 18.90 2.33 -0.95
CA ARG A 103 19.05 2.42 0.51
C ARG A 103 18.09 3.37 1.26
N ASN A 104 17.51 4.34 0.56
CA ASN A 104 16.66 5.38 1.15
C ASN A 104 15.30 5.51 0.45
N THR A 105 15.16 5.02 -0.78
CA THR A 105 13.95 5.22 -1.58
C THR A 105 13.07 3.99 -1.57
N LEU A 106 11.83 4.16 -1.10
CA LEU A 106 10.76 3.17 -1.18
C LEU A 106 9.67 3.66 -2.13
N ILE A 107 8.98 2.72 -2.72
CA ILE A 107 7.75 2.99 -3.45
C ILE A 107 6.61 2.19 -2.83
N LEU A 108 5.57 2.89 -2.42
CA LEU A 108 4.34 2.30 -1.89
C LEU A 108 3.27 2.25 -2.97
N LEU A 109 2.53 1.15 -3.01
CA LEU A 109 1.30 0.99 -3.78
C LEU A 109 0.11 0.88 -2.84
N ASP A 110 -0.85 1.79 -2.99
CA ASP A 110 -2.10 1.78 -2.24
C ASP A 110 -3.31 1.82 -3.17
N TYR A 111 -4.39 1.16 -2.76
CA TYR A 111 -5.66 1.15 -3.50
C TYR A 111 -6.76 1.75 -2.65
N ASN A 112 -7.39 2.81 -3.16
CA ASN A 112 -8.55 3.45 -2.59
C ASN A 112 -9.80 2.91 -3.29
N HIS A 113 -10.60 2.12 -2.58
CA HIS A 113 -11.79 1.48 -3.13
C HIS A 113 -12.90 2.50 -3.39
N ARG A 114 -13.04 3.53 -2.53
CA ARG A 114 -14.07 4.57 -2.66
C ARG A 114 -13.92 5.37 -3.96
N GLN A 115 -12.68 5.67 -4.33
CA GLN A 115 -12.35 6.42 -5.54
C GLN A 115 -11.99 5.51 -6.73
N THR A 116 -11.90 4.19 -6.52
CA THR A 116 -11.44 3.21 -7.51
C THR A 116 -10.04 3.49 -8.08
N THR A 117 -9.15 4.06 -7.28
CA THR A 117 -7.82 4.51 -7.71
C THR A 117 -6.69 3.65 -7.13
N LEU A 118 -5.75 3.25 -7.97
CA LEU A 118 -4.45 2.69 -7.57
C LEU A 118 -3.40 3.81 -7.61
N ARG A 119 -2.72 4.03 -6.50
CA ARG A 119 -1.71 5.08 -6.35
C ARG A 119 -0.32 4.47 -6.16
N GLN A 120 0.66 5.15 -6.73
CA GLN A 120 2.08 4.90 -6.51
C GLN A 120 2.69 6.10 -5.80
N ARG A 121 3.35 5.87 -4.67
CA ARG A 121 3.94 6.92 -3.82
C ARG A 121 5.43 6.74 -3.69
N ILE A 122 6.20 7.78 -4.01
CA ILE A 122 7.66 7.79 -3.84
C ILE A 122 8.00 8.32 -2.46
N ILE A 123 8.70 7.52 -1.68
CA ILE A 123 9.19 7.84 -0.34
C ILE A 123 10.72 7.95 -0.41
N LYS A 124 11.32 9.01 0.12
CA LYS A 124 12.76 9.30 0.05
C LYS A 124 13.40 9.45 1.42
#